data_AF-A0A516X4V1-F1
#
_entry.id   AF-A0A516X4V1-F1
#
_cell.length_a   1.000
_cell.length_b   1.000
_cell.length_c   1.000
_cell.angle_alpha   90.00
_cell.angle_beta   90.00
_cell.angle_gamma   90.00
#
_symmetry.space_group_name_H-M   'P 1'
#
loop_
_entity.id
_entity.type
_entity.pdbx_description
1 polymer ?
#
loop_
_entity_poly.entity_id
_entity_poly.type
_entity_poly.pdbx_seq_one_letter_code
_entity_poly.pdbx_strand_id
1 'polypeptide(L)'
;MPNPTTVEILTRVDFQSLFDSSGDFDQLRMKDGSKPTACELEAIKAAGPEDLSAAGDAMKRAADFEYERAQRVQPAVDLVRKYARATDKTVEEVVPRMTAEEQEEFAEAAYYLLHR
;
A
#
# COMPACT_ATOMS: atom_id res chain seq x y z
N MET A 1 -5.27 -10.35 24.32
CA MET A 1 -6.07 -10.10 23.08
C MET A 1 -5.60 -8.78 22.54
N PRO A 2 -5.32 -8.64 21.22
CA PRO A 2 -4.71 -7.44 20.69
C PRO A 2 -5.64 -6.22 20.81
N ASN A 3 -5.09 -5.07 21.16
CA ASN A 3 -5.77 -3.79 21.19
C ASN A 3 -5.82 -3.22 19.76
N PRO A 4 -7.01 -3.06 19.15
CA PRO A 4 -7.14 -2.60 17.77
C PRO A 4 -6.50 -1.24 17.49
N THR A 5 -6.55 -0.32 18.44
CA THR A 5 -5.96 1.02 18.30
C THR A 5 -4.44 0.94 18.30
N THR A 6 -3.85 0.14 19.20
CA THR A 6 -2.39 -0.08 19.23
C THR A 6 -1.92 -0.74 17.93
N VAL A 7 -2.65 -1.75 17.44
CA VAL A 7 -2.35 -2.42 16.17
C VAL A 7 -2.35 -1.42 15.01
N GLU A 8 -3.38 -0.58 14.90
CA GLU A 8 -3.46 0.44 13.84
C GLU A 8 -2.29 1.42 13.91
N ILE A 9 -1.93 1.90 15.11
CA ILE A 9 -0.79 2.80 15.30
C ILE A 9 0.51 2.12 14.85
N LEU A 10 0.76 0.88 15.28
CA LEU A 10 1.94 0.10 14.89
C LEU A 10 2.03 -0.10 13.37
N THR A 11 0.90 -0.23 12.66
CA THR A 11 0.91 -0.31 11.17
C THR A 11 1.35 0.98 10.48
N ARG A 12 1.35 2.10 11.19
CA ARG A 12 1.73 3.42 10.70
C ARG A 12 3.13 3.85 11.17
N VAL A 13 3.81 3.04 11.98
CA VAL A 13 5.19 3.30 12.40
C VAL A 13 6.15 3.02 11.24
N ASP A 14 7.15 3.88 11.07
CA ASP A 14 8.24 3.63 10.14
C ASP A 14 9.13 2.52 10.71
N PHE A 15 9.18 1.39 9.99
CA PHE A 15 9.89 0.20 10.44
C PHE A 15 11.37 0.46 10.67
N GLN A 16 12.01 1.25 9.81
CA GLN A 16 13.44 1.52 9.93
C GLN A 16 13.73 2.27 11.23
N SER A 17 12.96 3.31 11.52
CA SER A 17 13.05 4.05 12.78
C SER A 17 12.76 3.19 14.00
N LEU A 18 11.85 2.21 13.89
CA LEU A 18 11.57 1.26 14.97
C LEU A 18 12.77 0.36 15.24
N PHE A 19 13.41 -0.18 14.21
CA PHE A 19 14.63 -0.99 14.34
C PHE A 19 15.81 -0.17 14.88
N ASP A 20 15.99 1.05 14.37
CA ASP A 20 17.11 1.92 14.72
C ASP A 20 16.95 2.50 16.13
N SER A 21 15.70 2.68 16.60
CA SER A 21 15.41 3.28 17.90
C SER A 21 16.13 2.58 19.05
N SER A 22 16.38 1.26 19.00
CA SER A 22 17.09 0.52 20.05
C SER A 22 16.58 0.81 21.49
N GLY A 23 15.30 1.18 21.64
CA GLY A 23 14.69 1.60 22.91
C GLY A 23 14.67 3.12 23.18
N ASP A 24 15.32 3.93 22.35
CA ASP A 24 15.22 5.39 22.29
C ASP A 24 14.06 5.83 21.39
N PHE A 25 12.89 6.04 22.01
CA PHE A 25 11.67 6.42 21.32
C PHE A 25 11.70 7.84 20.71
N ASP A 26 12.70 8.69 21.01
CA ASP A 26 12.81 10.01 20.39
C ASP A 26 13.20 9.93 18.91
N GLN A 27 13.79 8.80 18.51
CA GLN A 27 14.15 8.49 17.13
C GLN A 27 13.00 7.86 16.33
N LEU A 28 11.94 7.42 17.01
CA LEU A 28 10.80 6.79 16.36
C LEU A 28 10.09 7.78 15.43
N ARG A 29 9.72 7.30 14.24
CA ARG A 29 8.96 8.06 13.24
C ARG A 29 7.75 7.26 12.79
N MET A 30 6.72 8.00 12.36
CA MET A 30 5.61 7.44 11.60
C MET A 30 6.03 7.33 10.13
N LYS A 31 5.32 6.53 9.34
CA LYS A 31 5.61 6.29 7.91
C LYS A 31 5.56 7.56 7.05
N ASP A 32 4.84 8.58 7.50
CA ASP A 32 4.78 9.90 6.85
C ASP A 32 5.95 10.82 7.25
N GLY A 33 6.88 10.34 8.08
CA GLY A 33 8.03 11.08 8.60
C GLY A 33 7.73 11.94 9.83
N SER A 34 6.48 11.99 10.29
CA SER A 34 6.11 12.72 11.50
C SER A 34 6.62 12.04 12.77
N LYS A 35 6.65 12.79 13.88
CA LYS A 35 6.87 12.22 15.21
C LYS A 35 5.56 11.63 15.73
N PRO A 36 5.59 10.48 16.43
CA PRO A 36 4.41 9.97 17.12
C PRO A 36 3.87 11.03 18.09
N THR A 37 2.54 11.15 18.17
CA THR A 37 1.92 11.93 19.24
C THR A 37 2.18 11.28 20.61
N ALA A 38 1.97 12.02 21.69
CA ALA A 38 2.13 11.46 23.04
C ALA A 38 1.19 10.25 23.27
N CYS A 39 -0.04 10.31 22.77
CA CYS A 39 -0.99 9.19 22.86
C CYS A 39 -0.51 7.96 22.09
N GLU A 40 -0.02 8.16 20.86
CA GLU A 40 0.51 7.06 20.04
C GLU A 40 1.77 6.45 20.65
N LEU A 41 2.65 7.28 21.20
CA LEU A 41 3.86 6.83 21.85
C LEU A 41 3.55 5.95 23.07
N GLU A 42 2.58 6.32 23.90
CA GLU A 42 2.16 5.50 25.04
C GLU A 42 1.51 4.18 24.59
N ALA A 43 0.73 4.19 23.50
CA ALA A 43 0.18 2.97 22.93
C ALA A 43 1.28 2.02 22.41
N ILE A 44 2.32 2.57 21.76
CA ILE A 44 3.46 1.80 21.25
C ILE A 44 4.27 1.20 22.40
N LYS A 45 4.53 1.96 23.48
CA LYS A 45 5.25 1.46 24.67
C LYS A 45 4.47 0.38 25.42
N ALA A 46 3.14 0.49 25.44
CA ALA A 46 2.27 -0.48 26.10
C ALA A 46 1.99 -1.73 25.24
N ALA A 47 2.45 -1.76 23.99
CA ALA A 47 2.16 -2.85 23.07
C ALA A 47 2.73 -4.19 23.55
N GLY A 48 1.87 -5.20 23.60
CA GLY A 48 2.25 -6.57 23.90
C GLY A 48 2.68 -7.36 22.66
N PRO A 49 3.21 -8.58 22.85
CA PRO A 49 3.55 -9.48 21.75
C PRO A 49 2.36 -9.76 20.81
N GLU A 50 1.13 -9.85 21.32
CA GLU A 50 -0.05 -10.04 20.48
C GLU A 50 -0.37 -8.84 19.59
N ASP A 51 -0.10 -7.61 20.04
CA ASP A 51 -0.33 -6.39 19.27
C ASP A 51 0.68 -6.30 18.12
N LEU A 52 1.94 -6.61 18.42
CA LEU A 52 3.02 -6.67 17.42
C LEU A 52 2.72 -7.74 16.37
N SER A 53 2.29 -8.93 16.78
CA SER A 53 1.89 -10.01 15.86
C SER A 53 0.72 -9.59 14.98
N ALA A 54 -0.34 -9.03 15.58
CA ALA A 54 -1.53 -8.61 14.85
C ALA A 54 -1.24 -7.45 13.87
N ALA A 55 -0.35 -6.52 14.25
CA ALA A 55 0.13 -5.47 13.36
C ALA A 55 0.92 -6.06 12.18
N GLY A 56 1.82 -7.02 12.42
CA GLY A 56 2.52 -7.75 11.37
C GLY A 56 1.58 -8.42 10.38
N ASP A 57 0.57 -9.14 10.88
CA ASP A 57 -0.44 -9.82 10.05
C ASP A 57 -1.31 -8.83 9.25
N ALA A 58 -1.63 -7.67 9.83
CA ALA A 58 -2.35 -6.62 9.12
C ALA A 58 -1.49 -6.04 7.97
N MET A 59 -0.21 -5.78 8.22
CA MET A 59 0.69 -5.27 7.18
C MET A 59 0.96 -6.28 6.08
N LYS A 60 1.10 -7.57 6.42
CA LYS A 60 1.24 -8.64 5.43
C LYS A 60 0.00 -8.72 4.53
N ARG A 61 -1.20 -8.73 5.10
CA ARG A 61 -2.44 -8.74 4.31
C ARG A 61 -2.58 -7.53 3.39
N ALA A 62 -2.18 -6.35 3.86
CA ALA A 62 -2.17 -5.15 3.03
C ALA A 62 -1.15 -5.25 1.88
N ALA A 63 0.04 -5.80 2.14
CA ALA A 63 1.07 -6.01 1.12
C ALA A 63 0.64 -7.07 0.09
N ASP A 64 0.09 -8.20 0.54
CA ASP A 64 -0.43 -9.25 -0.34
C ASP A 64 -1.56 -8.70 -1.23
N PHE A 65 -2.44 -7.87 -0.67
CA PHE A 65 -3.50 -7.20 -1.42
C PHE A 65 -2.96 -6.25 -2.50
N GLU A 66 -2.02 -5.36 -2.16
CA GLU A 66 -1.42 -4.45 -3.14
C GLU A 66 -0.63 -5.21 -4.21
N TYR A 67 0.01 -6.33 -3.84
CA TYR A 67 0.69 -7.19 -4.79
C TYR A 67 -0.29 -7.86 -5.76
N GLU A 68 -1.38 -8.45 -5.28
CA GLU A 68 -2.44 -9.01 -6.13
C GLU A 68 -3.05 -7.94 -7.05
N ARG A 69 -3.30 -6.76 -6.51
CA ARG A 69 -3.79 -5.61 -7.29
C ARG A 69 -2.79 -5.22 -8.37
N ALA A 70 -1.51 -5.09 -8.03
CA ALA A 70 -0.45 -4.78 -8.98
C ALA A 70 -0.39 -5.85 -10.09
N GLN A 71 -0.43 -7.14 -9.75
CA GLN A 71 -0.43 -8.22 -10.76
C GLN A 71 -1.60 -8.13 -11.75
N ARG A 72 -2.78 -7.71 -11.29
CA ARG A 72 -3.97 -7.58 -12.15
C ARG A 72 -3.98 -6.31 -13.00
N VAL A 73 -3.36 -5.25 -12.51
CA VAL A 73 -3.32 -3.93 -13.17
C VAL A 73 -2.12 -3.80 -14.09
N GLN A 74 -1.03 -4.52 -13.80
CA GLN A 74 0.22 -4.45 -14.56
C GLN A 74 0.02 -4.71 -16.06
N PRO A 75 -0.78 -5.71 -16.51
CA PRO A 75 -1.04 -5.91 -17.93
C PRO A 75 -1.66 -4.67 -18.59
N ALA A 76 -2.65 -4.04 -17.96
CA ALA A 76 -3.25 -2.81 -18.47
C ALA A 76 -2.26 -1.64 -18.52
N VAL A 77 -1.39 -1.50 -17.52
CA VAL A 77 -0.31 -0.50 -17.52
C VAL A 77 0.67 -0.74 -18.67
N ASP A 78 1.03 -1.99 -18.92
CA ASP A 78 1.96 -2.35 -19.99
C ASP A 78 1.34 -2.13 -21.38
N LEU A 79 0.04 -2.40 -21.54
CA LEU A 79 -0.70 -2.06 -22.76
C LEU A 79 -0.73 -0.56 -23.00
N VAL A 80 -1.03 0.26 -21.97
CA VAL A 80 -0.98 1.72 -22.10
C VAL A 80 0.42 2.17 -22.48
N ARG A 81 1.47 1.68 -21.82
CA ARG A 81 2.87 2.03 -22.14
C ARG A 81 3.28 1.64 -23.56
N LYS A 82 2.82 0.49 -24.06
CA LYS A 82 3.11 -0.01 -25.41
C LYS A 82 2.57 0.92 -26.50
N TYR A 83 1.39 1.50 -26.29
CA TYR A 83 0.70 2.31 -27.30
C TYR A 83 0.74 3.83 -27.04
N ALA A 84 1.15 4.24 -25.85
CA ALA A 84 1.29 5.64 -25.48
C ALA A 84 2.37 6.34 -26.31
N ARG A 85 2.05 7.56 -26.72
CA ARG A 85 2.90 8.53 -27.39
C ARG A 85 3.09 9.72 -26.48
N ALA A 86 4.17 10.47 -26.68
CA ALA A 86 4.47 11.66 -25.88
C ALA A 86 3.38 12.75 -25.93
N THR A 87 2.50 12.71 -26.94
CA THR A 87 1.39 13.67 -27.11
C THR A 87 0.11 13.27 -26.37
N ASP A 88 0.01 12.02 -25.91
CA ASP A 88 -1.21 11.53 -25.29
C ASP A 88 -1.38 12.13 -23.90
N LYS A 89 -2.61 12.56 -23.60
CA LYS A 89 -3.00 13.18 -22.33
C LYS A 89 -3.89 12.27 -21.50
N THR A 90 -4.57 11.32 -22.13
CA THR A 90 -5.49 10.42 -21.43
C THR A 90 -5.40 8.99 -21.97
N VAL A 91 -5.93 8.03 -21.21
CA VAL A 91 -5.92 6.61 -21.60
C VAL A 91 -6.88 6.35 -22.75
N GLU A 92 -7.98 7.10 -22.84
CA GLU A 92 -8.97 7.02 -23.92
C GLU A 92 -8.37 7.38 -25.30
N GLU A 93 -7.29 8.16 -25.34
CA GLU A 93 -6.55 8.46 -26.57
C GLU A 93 -5.65 7.28 -27.03
N VAL A 94 -5.33 6.37 -26.10
CA VAL A 94 -4.44 5.22 -26.31
C VAL A 94 -5.23 3.97 -26.69
N VAL A 95 -6.35 3.70 -26.00
CA VAL A 95 -7.19 2.50 -26.17
C VAL A 95 -7.54 2.18 -27.63
N PRO A 96 -7.93 3.15 -28.50
CA PRO A 96 -8.26 2.86 -29.90
C PRO A 96 -7.11 2.30 -30.74
N ARG A 97 -5.87 2.35 -30.25
CA ARG A 97 -4.68 1.84 -30.95
C ARG A 97 -4.35 0.38 -30.60
N MET A 98 -4.96 -0.14 -29.53
CA MET A 98 -4.85 -1.54 -29.11
C MET A 98 -5.65 -2.44 -30.05
N THR A 99 -5.29 -3.71 -30.15
CA THR A 99 -6.13 -4.71 -30.82
C THR A 99 -7.42 -4.95 -30.04
N ALA A 100 -8.44 -5.56 -30.66
CA ALA A 100 -9.69 -5.87 -29.95
C ALA A 100 -9.47 -6.76 -28.71
N GLU A 101 -8.56 -7.74 -28.80
CA GLU A 101 -8.16 -8.62 -27.70
C GLU A 101 -7.48 -7.85 -26.57
N GLU A 102 -6.56 -6.92 -26.90
CA GLU A 102 -5.89 -6.08 -25.90
C GLU A 102 -6.84 -5.05 -25.26
N GLN A 103 -7.84 -4.57 -26.00
CA GLN A 103 -8.88 -3.69 -25.45
C GLN A 103 -9.77 -4.44 -24.45
N GLU A 104 -10.08 -5.71 -24.71
CA GLU A 104 -10.81 -6.59 -23.80
C GLU A 104 -10.00 -6.85 -22.53
N GLU A 105 -8.73 -7.22 -22.66
CA GLU A 105 -7.80 -7.40 -21.52
C GLU A 105 -7.67 -6.12 -20.68
N PHE A 106 -7.55 -4.96 -21.33
CA PHE A 106 -7.51 -3.65 -20.67
C PHE A 106 -8.83 -3.36 -19.92
N ALA A 107 -9.98 -3.66 -20.53
CA ALA A 107 -11.29 -3.44 -19.92
C ALA A 107 -11.52 -4.35 -18.70
N GLU A 108 -11.08 -5.60 -18.73
CA GLU A 108 -11.16 -6.52 -17.57
C GLU A 108 -10.34 -6.01 -16.38
N ALA A 109 -9.10 -5.57 -16.64
CA ALA A 109 -8.24 -5.00 -15.61
C ALA A 109 -8.78 -3.67 -15.04
N ALA A 110 -9.35 -2.81 -15.90
CA ALA A 110 -10.00 -1.57 -15.48
C ALA A 110 -11.29 -1.83 -14.68
N TYR A 111 -12.08 -2.84 -15.06
CA TYR A 111 -13.29 -3.24 -14.35
C TYR A 111 -12.98 -3.69 -12.91
N TYR A 112 -11.91 -4.48 -12.73
CA TYR A 112 -11.44 -4.90 -11.41
C TYR A 112 -11.11 -3.72 -10.49
N LEU A 113 -10.56 -2.63 -11.03
CA LEU A 113 -10.23 -1.42 -10.26
C LEU A 113 -11.45 -0.59 -9.85
N LEU A 114 -12.53 -0.63 -10.64
CA LEU A 114 -13.71 0.23 -10.43
C LEU A 114 -14.80 -0.41 -9.57
N HIS A 115 -14.84 -1.74 -9.47
CA HIS A 115 -15.94 -2.48 -8.84
C HIS A 115 -15.51 -3.21 -7.56
N ARG A 116 -14.50 -2.70 -6.87
CA ARG A 116 -14.07 -3.21 -5.56
C ARG A 116 -13.92 -2.10 -4.53
#